data_AF-A0A359MPX7-F1
#
_entry.id   AF-A0A359MPX7-F1
#
_cell.length_a   1.000
_cell.length_b   1.000
_cell.length_c   1.000
_cell.angle_alpha   90.00
_cell.angle_beta   90.00
_cell.angle_gamma   90.00
#
_symmetry.space_group_name_H-M   'P 1'
#
loop_
_entity.id
_entity.type
_entity.pdbx_description
1 polymer ?
#
loop_
_entity_poly.entity_id
_entity_poly.type
_entity_poly.pdbx_seq_one_letter_code
_entity_poly.pdbx_strand_id
1 'polypeptide(L)'
;EPIGVHRAQAMCYAYIYAAKYDHPRIGIRLTYCNLETEHLRYFEETISFHELADWFQNLIEEYGKWAVWQIKWNNRRDASIKALDFPFPYREGQKDLVAGVYRTILRKKKLFIEAPTGVGKTIATIFPSVKAMGENLAEKIFYLTAKTITRTVAEDTFRILHEMGAAMKV
;
A
#
# COMPACT_ATOMS: atom_id res chain seq x y z
N GLU A 1 19.14 -24.51 -2.70
CA GLU A 1 17.75 -24.48 -3.18
C GLU A 1 17.38 -23.06 -3.61
N PRO A 2 16.42 -22.86 -4.52
CA PRO A 2 15.96 -21.52 -4.85
C PRO A 2 15.18 -20.90 -3.68
N ILE A 3 15.25 -19.57 -3.52
CA ILE A 3 14.36 -18.82 -2.62
C ILE A 3 12.89 -19.18 -2.93
N GLY A 4 12.15 -19.59 -1.88
CA GLY A 4 10.81 -20.15 -2.03
C GLY A 4 9.80 -19.24 -2.74
N VAL A 5 9.83 -17.93 -2.46
CA VAL A 5 8.93 -16.96 -3.12
C VAL A 5 9.20 -16.82 -4.62
N HIS A 6 10.45 -17.01 -5.07
CA HIS A 6 10.77 -16.97 -6.50
C HIS A 6 10.22 -18.22 -7.22
N ARG A 7 10.33 -19.39 -6.58
CA ARG A 7 9.72 -20.63 -7.09
C ARG A 7 8.19 -20.50 -7.15
N ALA A 8 7.56 -20.02 -6.08
CA ALA A 8 6.12 -19.79 -6.07
C ALA A 8 5.67 -18.85 -7.20
N GLN A 9 6.43 -17.77 -7.46
CA GLN A 9 6.14 -16.86 -8.57
C GLN A 9 6.22 -17.57 -9.94
N ALA A 10 7.26 -18.39 -10.18
CA ALA A 10 7.39 -19.16 -11.40
C ALA A 10 6.24 -20.19 -11.56
N MET A 11 5.83 -20.84 -10.47
CA MET A 11 4.68 -21.75 -10.46
C MET A 11 3.37 -21.04 -10.81
N CYS A 12 3.14 -19.81 -10.33
CA CYS A 12 1.97 -19.02 -10.72
C CYS A 12 1.91 -18.80 -12.24
N TYR A 13 3.03 -18.40 -12.85
CA TYR A 13 3.09 -18.22 -14.31
C TYR A 13 2.90 -19.55 -15.05
N ALA A 14 3.49 -20.63 -14.53
CA ALA A 14 3.35 -21.95 -15.10
C ALA A 14 1.88 -22.42 -15.08
N TYR A 15 1.15 -22.17 -13.99
CA TYR A 15 -0.28 -22.48 -13.90
C TYR A 15 -1.07 -21.70 -14.94
N ILE A 16 -0.88 -20.37 -14.98
CA ILE A 16 -1.59 -19.48 -15.93
C ILE A 16 -1.33 -19.93 -17.37
N TYR A 17 -0.09 -20.27 -17.70
CA TYR A 17 0.28 -20.71 -19.03
C TYR A 17 -0.28 -22.10 -19.35
N ALA A 18 -0.09 -23.08 -18.47
CA ALA A 18 -0.56 -24.44 -18.69
C ALA A 18 -2.08 -24.53 -18.79
N ALA A 19 -2.81 -23.78 -17.96
CA ALA A 19 -4.27 -23.68 -18.04
C ALA A 19 -4.75 -23.03 -19.35
N LYS A 20 -4.05 -21.99 -19.82
CA LYS A 20 -4.42 -21.27 -21.05
C LYS A 20 -4.19 -22.09 -22.32
N TYR A 21 -3.16 -22.93 -22.35
CA TYR A 21 -2.73 -23.67 -23.54
C TYR A 21 -2.93 -25.19 -23.41
N ASP A 22 -3.67 -25.65 -22.40
CA ASP A 22 -3.99 -27.06 -22.15
C ASP A 22 -2.76 -27.99 -22.11
N HIS A 23 -1.70 -27.53 -21.43
CA HIS A 23 -0.49 -28.33 -21.27
C HIS A 23 -0.62 -29.29 -20.08
N PRO A 24 -0.54 -30.62 -20.29
CA PRO A 24 -0.65 -31.60 -19.20
C PRO A 24 0.54 -31.59 -18.25
N ARG A 25 1.69 -31.07 -18.71
CA ARG A 25 2.92 -30.87 -17.92
C ARG A 25 3.61 -29.59 -18.38
N ILE A 26 4.29 -28.91 -17.46
CA ILE A 26 5.05 -27.71 -17.75
C ILE A 26 6.38 -27.70 -17.02
N GLY A 27 7.44 -27.33 -17.75
CA GLY A 27 8.77 -27.11 -17.19
C GLY A 27 8.91 -25.67 -16.70
N ILE A 28 9.49 -25.49 -15.52
CA ILE A 28 9.93 -24.18 -15.05
C ILE A 28 11.44 -24.19 -14.81
N ARG A 29 12.08 -23.06 -15.08
CA ARG A 29 13.50 -22.82 -14.82
C ARG A 29 13.66 -21.50 -14.08
N LEU A 30 14.25 -21.54 -12.89
CA LEU A 30 14.76 -20.35 -12.21
C LEU A 30 16.24 -20.19 -12.55
N THR A 31 16.62 -18.98 -12.97
CA THR A 31 18.00 -18.61 -13.27
C THR A 31 18.42 -17.47 -12.37
N TYR A 32 19.38 -17.71 -11.49
CA TYR A 32 20.01 -16.65 -10.68
C TYR A 32 21.32 -16.24 -11.34
N CYS A 33 21.49 -14.93 -11.53
CA CYS A 33 22.69 -14.33 -12.08
C CYS A 33 23.36 -13.46 -11.03
N ASN A 34 24.65 -13.69 -10.81
CA ASN A 34 25.48 -12.73 -10.08
C ASN A 34 25.87 -11.61 -11.04
N LEU A 35 25.51 -10.36 -10.72
CA LEU A 35 25.73 -9.20 -11.60
C LEU A 35 27.20 -8.81 -11.74
N GLU A 36 28.06 -9.18 -10.79
CA GLU A 36 29.49 -8.87 -10.81
C GLU A 36 30.31 -9.96 -11.51
N THR A 37 29.98 -11.23 -11.25
CA THR A 37 30.76 -12.37 -11.75
C THR A 37 30.14 -13.05 -12.96
N GLU A 38 28.94 -12.63 -13.36
CA GLU A 38 28.09 -13.25 -14.41
C GLU A 38 27.80 -14.74 -14.17
N HIS A 39 28.11 -15.25 -12.98
CA HIS A 39 27.92 -16.66 -12.67
C HIS A 39 26.42 -16.99 -12.58
N LEU A 40 26.01 -17.99 -13.37
CA LEU A 40 24.62 -18.44 -13.45
C LEU A 40 24.40 -19.68 -12.60
N ARG A 41 23.24 -19.73 -11.93
CA ARG A 41 22.75 -20.91 -11.22
C ARG A 41 21.34 -21.22 -11.66
N TYR A 42 21.12 -22.46 -12.10
CA TYR A 42 19.85 -22.93 -12.62
C TYR A 42 19.17 -23.88 -11.65
N PHE A 43 17.84 -23.79 -11.60
CA PHE A 43 16.98 -24.76 -10.94
C PHE A 43 15.83 -25.08 -11.88
N GLU A 44 15.67 -26.36 -12.19
CA GLU A 44 14.72 -26.84 -13.18
C GLU A 44 13.81 -27.88 -12.56
N GLU A 45 12.53 -27.81 -12.88
CA GLU A 45 11.56 -28.82 -12.48
C GLU A 45 10.46 -28.91 -13.55
N THR A 46 9.87 -30.09 -13.69
CA THR A 46 8.71 -30.32 -14.57
C THR A 46 7.57 -30.82 -13.73
N ILE A 47 6.47 -30.08 -13.72
CA ILE A 47 5.32 -30.29 -12.84
C ILE A 47 4.13 -30.71 -13.72
N SER A 48 3.30 -31.62 -13.22
CA SER A 48 2.03 -31.93 -13.89
C SER A 48 1.01 -30.80 -13.70
N PHE A 49 0.07 -30.65 -14.64
CA PHE A 49 -0.98 -29.65 -14.49
C PHE A 49 -1.84 -29.91 -13.24
N HIS A 50 -2.12 -31.17 -12.91
CA HIS A 50 -2.89 -31.54 -11.73
C HIS A 50 -2.23 -31.04 -10.43
N GLU A 51 -0.96 -31.39 -10.20
CA GLU A 51 -0.23 -30.94 -9.01
C GLU A 51 -0.12 -29.41 -8.94
N LEU A 52 0.07 -28.77 -10.10
CA LEU A 52 0.18 -27.33 -10.20
C LEU A 52 -1.15 -26.61 -9.93
N ALA A 53 -2.26 -27.20 -10.38
CA ALA A 53 -3.61 -26.70 -10.14
C ALA A 53 -3.99 -26.82 -8.66
N ASP A 54 -3.73 -27.97 -8.02
CA ASP A 54 -3.97 -28.15 -6.58
C ASP A 54 -3.16 -27.16 -5.75
N TRP A 55 -1.88 -26.99 -6.08
CA TRP A 55 -1.02 -26.01 -5.41
C TRP A 55 -1.53 -24.57 -5.58
N PHE A 56 -1.91 -24.20 -6.81
CA PHE A 56 -2.39 -22.85 -7.11
C PHE A 56 -3.73 -22.57 -6.44
N GLN A 57 -4.66 -23.54 -6.43
CA GLN A 57 -5.94 -23.41 -5.77
C GLN A 57 -5.79 -23.16 -4.27
N ASN A 58 -4.94 -23.93 -3.60
CA ASN A 58 -4.61 -23.72 -2.18
C ASN A 58 -4.03 -22.32 -1.92
N LEU A 59 -3.13 -21.84 -2.80
CA LEU A 59 -2.57 -20.48 -2.70
C LEU A 59 -3.65 -19.41 -2.81
N ILE A 60 -4.57 -19.54 -3.77
CA ILE A 60 -5.66 -18.58 -3.98
C ILE A 60 -6.66 -18.61 -2.82
N GLU A 61 -6.94 -19.76 -2.23
CA GLU A 61 -7.82 -19.89 -1.06
C GLU A 61 -7.26 -19.17 0.17
N GLU A 62 -5.97 -19.36 0.47
CA GLU A 62 -5.30 -18.64 1.56
C GLU A 62 -5.23 -17.13 1.28
N TYR A 63 -4.90 -16.74 0.04
CA TYR A 63 -4.92 -15.34 -0.36
C TYR A 63 -6.32 -14.72 -0.24
N GLY A 64 -7.37 -15.47 -0.59
CA GLY A 64 -8.76 -15.04 -0.54
C GLY A 64 -9.19 -14.61 0.87
N LYS A 65 -8.76 -15.34 1.90
CA LYS A 65 -9.01 -14.97 3.31
C LYS A 65 -8.43 -13.59 3.63
N TRP A 66 -7.19 -13.35 3.23
CA TRP A 66 -6.52 -12.05 3.41
C TRP A 66 -7.20 -10.94 2.60
N ALA A 67 -7.56 -11.20 1.34
CA ALA A 67 -8.22 -10.23 0.47
C ALA A 67 -9.58 -9.77 1.04
N VAL A 68 -10.39 -10.72 1.54
CA VAL A 68 -11.66 -10.41 2.20
C VAL A 68 -11.44 -9.57 3.47
N TRP A 69 -10.44 -9.92 4.28
CA TRP A 69 -10.09 -9.13 5.46
C TRP A 69 -9.66 -7.71 5.08
N GLN A 70 -8.85 -7.56 4.03
CA GLN A 70 -8.37 -6.26 3.55
C GLN A 70 -9.52 -5.38 3.05
N ILE A 71 -10.49 -5.94 2.33
CA ILE A 71 -11.71 -5.22 1.90
C ILE A 71 -12.50 -4.75 3.13
N LYS A 72 -12.75 -5.64 4.09
CA LYS A 72 -13.45 -5.29 5.34
C LYS A 72 -12.71 -4.18 6.12
N TRP A 73 -11.38 -4.26 6.17
CA TRP A 73 -10.55 -3.26 6.81
C TRP A 73 -10.64 -1.90 6.11
N ASN A 74 -10.55 -1.87 4.79
CA ASN A 74 -10.67 -0.64 4.00
C ASN A 74 -12.04 0.02 4.22
N ASN A 75 -13.14 -0.75 4.19
CA ASN A 75 -14.47 -0.23 4.47
C ASN A 75 -14.58 0.39 5.87
N ARG A 76 -14.04 -0.29 6.89
CA ARG A 76 -14.00 0.23 8.27
C ARG A 76 -13.16 1.50 8.37
N ARG A 77 -11.96 1.50 7.80
CA ARG A 77 -11.05 2.65 7.75
C ARG A 77 -11.75 3.84 7.11
N ASP A 78 -12.32 3.65 5.93
CA ASP A 78 -12.94 4.72 5.17
C ASP A 78 -14.14 5.32 5.92
N ALA A 79 -15.03 4.47 6.46
CA ALA A 79 -16.15 4.92 7.28
C ALA A 79 -15.69 5.73 8.51
N SER A 80 -14.65 5.25 9.21
CA SER A 80 -14.09 5.95 10.38
C SER A 80 -13.50 7.31 10.02
N ILE A 81 -12.78 7.40 8.90
CA ILE A 81 -12.16 8.65 8.42
C ILE A 81 -13.23 9.65 7.97
N LYS A 82 -14.30 9.19 7.32
CA LYS A 82 -15.40 10.05 6.88
C LYS A 82 -16.06 10.77 8.04
N ALA A 83 -16.18 10.12 9.20
CA ALA A 83 -16.72 10.70 10.42
C ALA A 83 -15.76 11.65 11.17
N LEU A 84 -14.47 11.70 10.80
CA LEU A 84 -13.51 12.58 11.48
C LEU A 84 -13.76 14.06 11.16
N ASP A 85 -13.74 14.86 12.21
CA ASP A 85 -13.63 16.30 12.16
C ASP A 85 -12.19 16.76 12.41
N PHE A 86 -11.92 18.03 12.09
CA PHE A 86 -10.60 18.61 12.34
C PHE A 86 -10.35 18.73 13.86
N PRO A 87 -9.21 18.24 14.39
CA PRO A 87 -8.99 18.06 15.84
C PRO A 87 -8.92 19.34 16.68
N PHE A 88 -8.78 20.51 16.07
CA PHE A 88 -8.43 21.74 16.77
C PHE A 88 -9.27 22.94 16.31
N PRO A 89 -9.42 23.98 17.13
CA PRO A 89 -9.85 25.28 16.64
C PRO A 89 -8.91 25.77 15.55
N TYR A 90 -9.47 26.20 14.42
CA TYR A 90 -8.67 26.68 13.31
C TYR A 90 -7.96 27.99 13.64
N ARG A 91 -6.69 28.07 13.25
CA ARG A 91 -5.92 29.32 13.23
C ARG A 91 -6.20 30.09 11.93
N GLU A 92 -5.90 31.39 11.93
CA GLU A 92 -6.01 32.23 10.75
C GLU A 92 -5.25 31.62 9.54
N GLY A 93 -5.90 31.58 8.38
CA GLY A 93 -5.37 30.95 7.15
C GLY A 93 -5.28 29.42 7.15
N GLN A 94 -5.44 28.74 8.29
CA GLN A 94 -5.31 27.28 8.38
C GLN A 94 -6.46 26.54 7.67
N LYS A 95 -7.68 27.09 7.71
CA LYS A 95 -8.82 26.55 6.96
C LYS A 95 -8.55 26.52 5.46
N ASP A 96 -8.00 27.61 4.93
CA ASP A 96 -7.67 27.72 3.50
C ASP A 96 -6.57 26.75 3.10
N LEU A 97 -5.56 26.57 3.96
CA LEU A 97 -4.52 25.57 3.77
C LEU A 97 -5.10 24.15 3.70
N VAL A 98 -5.93 23.76 4.67
CA VAL A 98 -6.58 22.44 4.70
C VAL A 98 -7.43 22.22 3.45
N ALA A 99 -8.27 23.19 3.11
CA ALA A 99 -9.12 23.12 1.93
C ALA A 99 -8.32 23.12 0.62
N GLY A 100 -7.19 23.82 0.57
CA GLY A 100 -6.28 23.88 -0.57
C GLY A 100 -5.56 22.55 -0.81
N VAL A 101 -5.10 21.90 0.27
CA VAL A 101 -4.50 20.55 0.19
C VAL A 101 -5.53 19.54 -0.31
N TYR A 102 -6.72 19.50 0.29
CA TYR A 102 -7.77 18.56 -0.13
C TYR A 102 -8.16 18.76 -1.61
N ARG A 103 -8.40 20.01 -2.02
CA ARG A 103 -8.72 20.34 -3.43
C ARG A 103 -7.60 19.94 -4.39
N THR A 104 -6.35 20.09 -3.98
CA THR A 104 -5.19 19.65 -4.79
C THR A 104 -5.18 18.15 -4.99
N ILE A 105 -5.42 17.37 -3.93
CA ILE A 105 -5.49 15.91 -3.99
C ILE A 105 -6.62 15.49 -4.93
N LEU A 106 -7.81 16.06 -4.74
CA LEU A 106 -8.98 15.80 -5.58
C LEU A 106 -8.69 16.07 -7.07
N ARG A 107 -7.95 17.14 -7.37
CA ARG A 107 -7.56 17.52 -8.74
C ARG A 107 -6.33 16.79 -9.27
N LYS A 108 -5.69 15.93 -8.47
CA LYS A 108 -4.42 15.24 -8.78
C LYS A 108 -3.33 16.21 -9.26
N LYS A 109 -3.18 17.34 -8.57
CA LYS A 109 -2.16 18.36 -8.86
C LYS A 109 -1.05 18.37 -7.80
N LYS A 110 -0.01 19.16 -8.07
CA LYS A 110 1.06 19.46 -7.10
C LYS A 110 0.74 20.81 -6.44
N LEU A 111 0.96 20.90 -5.13
CA LEU A 111 0.77 22.12 -4.37
C LEU A 111 2.07 22.46 -3.64
N PHE A 112 2.53 23.69 -3.83
CA PHE A 112 3.62 24.27 -3.07
C PHE A 112 3.01 25.26 -2.08
N ILE A 113 3.35 25.11 -0.80
CA ILE A 113 2.83 25.96 0.28
C ILE A 113 4.01 26.62 0.96
N GLU A 114 3.99 27.94 0.98
CA GLU A 114 4.74 28.74 1.93
C GLU A 114 3.78 29.21 3.02
N ALA A 115 4.15 28.98 4.28
CA ALA A 115 3.38 29.45 5.41
C ALA A 115 4.34 29.73 6.57
N PRO A 116 4.06 30.66 7.49
CA PRO A 116 4.94 30.89 8.63
C PRO A 116 5.02 29.66 9.55
N THR A 117 6.06 29.58 10.38
CA THR A 117 6.12 28.58 11.46
C THR A 117 4.97 28.84 12.45
N GLY A 118 4.41 27.79 13.03
CA GLY A 118 3.32 27.92 14.01
C GLY A 118 1.89 27.93 13.45
N VAL A 119 1.67 27.94 12.13
CA VAL A 119 0.31 27.81 11.53
C VAL A 119 -0.23 26.37 11.50
N GLY A 120 0.55 25.40 11.99
CA GLY A 120 0.14 23.99 12.03
C GLY A 120 0.19 23.29 10.67
N LYS A 121 1.23 23.53 9.88
CA LYS A 121 1.42 22.93 8.54
C LYS A 121 1.27 21.41 8.53
N THR A 122 1.80 20.72 9.55
CA THR A 122 1.76 19.25 9.63
C THR A 122 0.33 18.71 9.72
N ILE A 123 -0.46 19.15 10.70
CA ILE A 123 -1.87 18.72 10.79
C ILE A 123 -2.69 19.23 9.59
N ALA A 124 -2.39 20.44 9.11
CA ALA A 124 -3.10 21.04 7.98
C ALA A 124 -2.83 20.36 6.63
N THR A 125 -1.79 19.51 6.52
CA THR A 125 -1.55 18.66 5.35
C THR A 125 -1.94 17.20 5.59
N ILE A 126 -1.68 16.67 6.78
CA ILE A 126 -2.00 15.27 7.13
C ILE A 126 -3.52 15.07 7.20
N PHE A 127 -4.26 15.91 7.94
CA PHE A 127 -5.71 15.74 8.08
C PHE A 127 -6.44 15.69 6.73
N PRO A 128 -6.30 16.66 5.81
CA PRO A 128 -6.97 16.58 4.52
C PRO A 128 -6.48 15.40 3.66
N SER A 129 -5.23 14.97 3.80
CA SER A 129 -4.74 13.77 3.11
C SER A 129 -5.40 12.49 3.64
N VAL A 130 -5.59 12.41 4.96
CA VAL A 130 -6.34 11.33 5.62
C VAL A 130 -7.80 11.37 5.20
N LYS A 131 -8.47 12.54 5.24
CA LYS A 131 -9.84 12.68 4.73
C LYS A 131 -9.97 12.23 3.27
N ALA A 132 -9.00 12.57 2.42
CA ALA A 132 -8.98 12.12 1.03
C ALA A 132 -8.86 10.58 0.90
N MET A 133 -8.12 9.93 1.80
CA MET A 133 -8.07 8.46 1.86
C MET A 133 -9.44 7.85 2.17
N GLY A 134 -10.19 8.43 3.11
CA GLY A 134 -11.55 7.97 3.41
C GLY A 134 -12.54 8.14 2.27
N GLU A 135 -12.27 9.07 1.34
CA GLU A 135 -13.05 9.25 0.11
C GLU A 135 -12.51 8.46 -1.09
N ASN A 136 -11.61 7.49 -0.86
CA ASN A 136 -10.97 6.70 -1.91
C ASN A 136 -10.23 7.53 -2.97
N LEU A 137 -9.77 8.74 -2.60
CA LEU A 137 -8.94 9.59 -3.47
C LEU A 137 -7.44 9.25 -3.35
N ALA A 138 -7.05 8.50 -2.30
CA ALA A 138 -5.71 8.01 -2.06
C ALA A 138 -5.74 6.70 -1.27
N GLU A 139 -4.80 5.78 -1.55
CA GLU A 139 -4.69 4.51 -0.81
C GLU A 139 -3.60 4.53 0.26
N LYS A 140 -2.53 5.29 0.03
CA LYS A 140 -1.34 5.39 0.88
C LYS A 140 -0.89 6.85 0.98
N ILE A 141 -0.38 7.23 2.14
CA ILE A 141 0.20 8.55 2.39
C ILE A 141 1.67 8.35 2.72
N PHE A 142 2.54 9.06 2.00
CA PHE A 142 3.97 9.11 2.29
C PHE A 142 4.31 10.48 2.87
N TYR A 143 4.90 10.50 4.06
CA TYR A 143 5.38 11.72 4.70
C TYR A 143 6.91 11.74 4.68
N LEU A 144 7.49 12.70 3.96
CA LEU A 144 8.93 12.84 3.80
C LEU A 144 9.42 14.08 4.55
N THR A 145 10.50 13.93 5.31
CA THR A 145 11.05 15.03 6.10
C THR A 145 12.56 14.92 6.24
N ALA A 146 13.24 16.06 6.33
CA ALA A 146 14.71 16.13 6.35
C ALA A 146 15.32 15.83 7.73
N LYS A 147 14.52 15.91 8.82
CA LYS A 147 15.01 15.71 10.20
C LYS A 147 14.14 14.68 10.92
N THR A 148 14.76 13.88 11.78
CA THR A 148 14.03 12.87 12.58
C THR A 148 13.03 13.51 13.53
N ILE A 149 13.32 14.68 14.11
CA ILE A 149 12.41 15.39 15.03
C ILE A 149 11.06 15.73 14.38
N THR A 150 11.07 16.12 13.10
CA THR A 150 9.84 16.42 12.36
C THR A 150 9.07 15.16 11.96
N ARG A 151 9.67 13.97 12.07
CA ARG A 151 8.97 12.68 11.98
C ARG A 151 8.03 12.49 13.17
N THR A 152 8.51 12.79 14.38
CA THR A 152 7.72 12.65 15.61
C THR A 152 6.45 13.50 15.57
N VAL A 153 6.51 14.73 15.03
CA VAL A 153 5.32 15.58 14.87
C VAL A 153 4.29 14.94 13.93
N ALA A 154 4.73 14.25 12.88
CA ALA A 154 3.83 13.53 11.98
C ALA A 154 3.22 12.29 12.66
N GLU A 155 4.04 11.50 13.36
CA GLU A 155 3.58 10.34 14.15
C GLU A 155 2.54 10.76 15.20
N ASP A 156 2.81 11.85 15.94
CA ASP A 156 1.89 12.42 16.92
C ASP A 156 0.57 12.86 16.28
N THR A 157 0.66 13.49 15.10
CA THR A 157 -0.52 13.90 14.34
C THR A 157 -1.38 12.70 13.94
N PHE A 158 -0.75 11.62 13.46
CA PHE A 158 -1.47 10.38 13.14
C PHE A 158 -2.07 9.72 14.38
N ARG A 159 -1.37 9.74 15.52
CA ARG A 159 -1.88 9.25 16.81
C ARG A 159 -3.12 10.02 17.26
N ILE A 160 -3.12 11.35 17.16
CA ILE A 160 -4.30 12.18 17.47
C ILE A 160 -5.50 11.75 16.63
N LEU A 161 -5.31 11.57 15.32
CA LEU A 161 -6.40 11.14 14.44
C LEU A 161 -6.90 9.73 14.79
N HIS A 162 -5.99 8.82 15.17
CA HIS A 162 -6.34 7.48 15.63
C HIS A 162 -7.15 7.52 16.94
N GLU A 163 -6.75 8.35 17.91
CA GLU A 163 -7.48 8.57 19.17
C GLU A 163 -8.88 9.16 18.94
N MET A 164 -9.05 9.98 17.90
CA MET A 164 -10.36 10.47 17.43
C MET A 164 -11.20 9.41 16.67
N GLY A 165 -10.69 8.19 16.51
CA GLY A 165 -11.41 7.07 15.94
C GLY A 165 -10.98 6.66 14.52
N ALA A 166 -9.94 7.27 13.94
CA ALA A 166 -9.43 6.86 12.64
C ALA A 166 -8.83 5.45 12.69
N ALA A 167 -9.45 4.48 12.02
CA ALA A 167 -8.96 3.10 11.94
C ALA A 167 -7.84 2.96 10.89
N MET A 168 -6.75 3.71 11.04
CA MET A 168 -5.60 3.67 10.16
C MET A 168 -4.46 2.81 10.71
N LYS A 169 -3.69 2.20 9.80
CA LYS A 169 -2.41 1.58 10.10
C LYS A 169 -1.33 2.59 9.72
N VAL A 170 -0.49 2.97 10.68
CA VAL A 170 0.59 3.97 10.55
C VAL A 170 1.92 3.26 10.62
#